data_AF-A0A3D0MCB0-F1
#
_entry.id   AF-A0A3D0MCB0-F1
#
_cell.length_a   1.000
_cell.length_b   1.000
_cell.length_c   1.000
_cell.angle_alpha   90.00
_cell.angle_beta   90.00
_cell.angle_gamma   90.00
#
_symmetry.space_group_name_H-M   'P 1'
#
loop_
_entity.id
_entity.type
_entity.pdbx_description
1 polymer ?
#
loop_
_entity_poly.entity_id
_entity_poly.type
_entity_poly.pdbx_seq_one_letter_code
_entity_poly.pdbx_strand_id
1 'polypeptide(L)'
;MENFTPISAIMGGLLIGTGAMLTLWTNGRIAGISGILSGAMFPKQQDTLWRLLFIAGLLLGGAVSAIASGGLEVITQASPLMT
;
A
#
# COMPACT_ATOMS: atom_id res chain seq x y z
N MET A 1 20.30 -15.48 13.82
CA MET A 1 19.85 -16.42 12.78
C MET A 1 18.72 -15.73 12.03
N GLU A 2 18.95 -15.36 10.77
CA GLU A 2 17.93 -14.67 9.97
C GLU A 2 16.78 -15.62 9.64
N ASN A 3 15.58 -15.30 10.09
CA ASN A 3 14.37 -16.04 9.74
C ASN A 3 13.89 -15.57 8.36
N PHE A 4 14.58 -16.02 7.31
CA PHE A 4 14.05 -15.91 5.95
C PHE A 4 12.79 -16.77 5.85
N THR A 5 11.64 -16.13 5.60
CA THR A 5 10.34 -16.78 5.43
C THR A 5 9.92 -16.71 3.95
N PRO A 6 10.56 -17.51 3.06
CA PRO A 6 10.40 -17.37 1.61
C PRO A 6 8.94 -17.52 1.14
N ILE A 7 8.17 -18.36 1.82
CA ILE A 7 6.73 -18.54 1.54
C ILE A 7 5.95 -17.25 1.82
N SER A 8 6.23 -16.57 2.94
CA SER A 8 5.57 -15.31 3.30
C SER A 8 5.90 -14.20 2.30
N ALA A 9 7.15 -14.13 1.85
CA ALA A 9 7.58 -13.15 0.87
C ALA A 9 6.88 -13.33 -0.49
N ILE A 10 6.75 -14.58 -0.96
CA ILE A 10 6.04 -14.89 -2.21
C ILE A 10 4.55 -14.54 -2.09
N MET A 11 3.90 -14.89 -0.98
CA MET A 11 2.50 -14.57 -0.75
C MET A 11 2.25 -13.06 -0.74
N GLY A 12 3.09 -12.28 -0.05
CA GLY A 12 3.02 -10.82 -0.05
C GLY A 12 3.23 -10.23 -1.45
N GLY A 13 4.22 -10.74 -2.19
CA GLY A 13 4.49 -10.30 -3.57
C GLY A 13 3.32 -10.59 -4.52
N LEU A 14 2.67 -11.75 -4.39
CA LEU A 14 1.51 -12.14 -5.20
C LEU A 14 0.29 -11.27 -4.90
N LEU A 15 0.04 -10.94 -3.61
CA LEU A 15 -1.02 -10.02 -3.21
C LEU A 15 -0.81 -8.61 -3.76
N ILE A 16 0.41 -8.07 -3.68
CA ILE A 16 0.70 -6.74 -4.23
C ILE A 16 0.65 -6.75 -5.77
N GLY A 17 1.22 -7.78 -6.40
CA GLY A 17 1.23 -7.92 -7.86
C GLY A 17 -0.18 -8.02 -8.44
N THR A 18 -1.06 -8.81 -7.82
CA THR A 18 -2.46 -8.92 -8.24
C THR A 18 -3.22 -7.60 -8.07
N GLY A 19 -2.99 -6.85 -6.99
CA GLY A 19 -3.57 -5.51 -6.82
C GLY A 19 -3.12 -4.51 -7.90
N ALA A 20 -1.82 -4.51 -8.24
CA ALA A 20 -1.28 -3.68 -9.31
C ALA A 20 -1.87 -4.07 -10.68
N MET A 21 -2.03 -5.37 -10.94
CA MET A 21 -2.57 -5.90 -12.18
C MET A 21 -4.07 -5.62 -12.34
N LEU A 22 -4.85 -5.68 -11.26
CA LEU A 22 -6.24 -5.24 -11.25
C LEU A 22 -6.37 -3.75 -11.59
N THR A 23 -5.45 -2.93 -11.08
CA THR A 23 -5.48 -1.49 -11.38
C THR A 23 -5.08 -1.21 -12.84
N LEU A 24 -4.08 -1.93 -13.35
CA LEU A 24 -3.73 -1.94 -14.78
C LEU A 24 -4.94 -2.35 -15.63
N TRP A 25 -5.67 -3.38 -15.24
CA TRP A 25 -6.78 -3.90 -16.05
C TRP A 25 -8.00 -2.98 -16.05
N THR A 26 -8.32 -2.38 -14.91
CA THR A 26 -9.48 -1.46 -14.76
C THR A 26 -9.24 -0.09 -15.39
N ASN A 27 -8.01 0.44 -15.32
CA ASN A 27 -7.70 1.79 -15.80
C ASN A 27 -6.80 1.83 -17.05
N GLY A 28 -6.32 0.69 -17.53
CA GLY A 28 -5.36 0.57 -18.63
C GLY A 28 -3.97 1.15 -18.31
N ARG A 29 -3.73 1.54 -17.05
CA ARG A 29 -2.53 2.25 -16.60
C ARG A 29 -2.05 1.65 -15.29
N ILE A 30 -0.74 1.45 -15.16
CA ILE A 30 -0.12 1.06 -13.88
C ILE A 30 -0.41 2.18 -12.87
N ALA A 31 -1.02 1.85 -11.74
CA ALA A 31 -1.28 2.82 -10.69
C ALA A 31 0.04 3.30 -10.06
N GLY A 32 0.50 4.47 -10.49
CA GLY A 32 1.52 5.23 -9.78
C GLY A 32 0.86 6.14 -8.75
N ILE A 33 1.26 6.06 -7.48
CA ILE A 33 0.74 6.90 -6.39
C ILE A 33 0.91 8.40 -6.73
N SER A 34 2.06 8.79 -7.30
CA SER A 34 2.31 10.17 -7.76
C SER A 34 1.37 10.59 -8.90
N GLY A 35 1.02 9.65 -9.78
CA GLY A 35 0.07 9.89 -10.87
C GLY A 35 -1.37 10.03 -10.35
N ILE A 36 -1.76 9.17 -9.40
CA ILE A 36 -3.08 9.20 -8.75
C ILE A 36 -3.26 10.50 -7.96
N LEU A 37 -2.27 10.87 -7.14
CA LEU A 37 -2.28 12.07 -6.33
C LEU A 37 -2.30 13.35 -7.17
N SER A 38 -1.50 13.42 -8.24
CA SER A 38 -1.50 14.57 -9.15
C SER A 38 -2.83 14.74 -9.90
N GLY A 39 -3.46 13.65 -10.36
CA GLY A 39 -4.79 13.74 -10.98
C GLY A 39 -5.95 13.86 -9.97
N ALA A 40 -5.71 13.66 -8.68
CA ALA A 40 -6.63 14.05 -7.62
C ALA A 40 -6.53 15.57 -7.32
N MET A 41 -5.31 16.14 -7.34
CA MET A 41 -5.11 17.59 -7.21
C MET A 41 -5.58 18.39 -8.44
N PHE A 42 -5.45 17.82 -9.65
CA PHE A 42 -5.91 18.45 -10.90
C PHE A 42 -7.00 17.57 -11.55
N PRO A 43 -8.26 17.65 -11.10
CA PRO A 43 -9.31 16.74 -11.52
C PRO A 43 -9.68 16.96 -13.00
N LYS A 44 -9.49 15.93 -13.82
CA LYS A 44 -10.24 15.76 -15.07
C LYS A 44 -11.49 14.94 -14.73
N GLN A 45 -12.67 15.53 -14.94
CA GLN A 45 -13.97 15.07 -14.40
C GLN A 45 -14.30 13.57 -14.58
N GLN A 46 -13.74 12.89 -15.59
CA GLN A 46 -14.02 11.46 -15.82
C GLN A 46 -13.18 10.48 -14.99
N ASP A 47 -12.04 10.89 -14.44
CA ASP A 47 -11.09 9.96 -13.78
C ASP A 47 -10.99 10.15 -12.26
N THR A 48 -11.69 11.13 -11.69
CA THR A 48 -11.54 11.45 -10.27
C THR A 48 -12.13 10.38 -9.36
N LEU A 49 -13.24 9.74 -9.75
CA LEU A 49 -13.95 8.77 -8.91
C LEU A 49 -13.09 7.54 -8.61
N TRP A 50 -12.44 6.95 -9.61
CA TRP A 50 -11.60 5.75 -9.42
C TRP A 50 -10.36 6.06 -8.58
N ARG A 51 -9.79 7.26 -8.73
CA ARG A 51 -8.62 7.72 -7.96
C ARG A 51 -8.96 7.86 -6.48
N LEU A 52 -10.13 8.43 -6.17
CA LEU A 52 -10.62 8.53 -4.81
C LEU A 52 -10.88 7.15 -4.19
N LEU A 53 -11.48 6.22 -4.94
CA LEU A 53 -11.68 4.84 -4.49
C LEU A 53 -10.35 4.13 -4.21
N PHE A 54 -9.34 4.33 -5.05
CA PHE A 54 -8.00 3.78 -4.84
C PHE A 54 -7.35 4.35 -3.56
N ILE A 55 -7.38 5.67 -3.37
CA ILE A 55 -6.82 6.33 -2.18
C ILE A 55 -7.55 5.86 -0.92
N ALA A 56 -8.89 5.78 -0.96
CA ALA A 56 -9.69 5.27 0.14
C ALA A 56 -9.32 3.81 0.46
N GLY A 57 -9.18 2.95 -0.56
CA GLY A 57 -8.73 1.58 -0.39
C GLY A 57 -7.33 1.46 0.23
N LEU A 58 -6.40 2.33 -0.18
CA LEU A 58 -5.04 2.38 0.38
C LEU A 58 -5.04 2.77 1.87
N LEU A 59 -5.82 3.80 2.24
CA LEU A 59 -5.97 4.22 3.63
C LEU A 59 -6.66 3.15 4.48
N LEU A 60 -7.76 2.57 3.99
CA LEU A 60 -8.50 1.53 4.68
C LEU A 60 -7.66 0.26 4.86
N GLY A 61 -6.92 -0.16 3.83
CA GLY A 61 -6.05 -1.34 3.91
C GLY A 61 -4.95 -1.16 4.97
N GLY A 62 -4.32 0.02 5.01
CA GLY A 62 -3.34 0.36 6.05
C GLY A 62 -3.96 0.39 7.45
N ALA A 63 -5.12 1.02 7.60
CA ALA A 63 -5.83 1.09 8.88
C ALA A 63 -6.26 -0.28 9.38
N VAL A 64 -6.84 -1.13 8.52
CA VAL A 64 -7.23 -2.50 8.87
C VAL A 64 -6.02 -3.34 9.25
N SER A 65 -4.91 -3.23 8.50
CA SER A 65 -3.67 -3.91 8.84
C SER A 65 -3.14 -3.47 10.21
N ALA A 66 -3.14 -2.16 10.49
CA ALA A 66 -2.71 -1.62 11.77
C ALA A 66 -3.58 -2.06 12.95
N ILE A 67 -4.90 -2.18 12.75
CA ILE A 67 -5.82 -2.69 13.78
C ILE A 67 -5.60 -4.20 13.96
N ALA A 68 -5.46 -4.95 12.87
CA ALA A 68 -5.28 -6.40 12.90
C ALA A 68 -3.95 -6.84 13.51
N SER A 69 -2.89 -6.04 13.37
CA SER A 69 -1.58 -6.31 13.98
C SER A 69 -1.50 -5.90 15.46
N GLY A 70 -2.58 -5.41 16.08
CA GLY A 70 -2.61 -5.05 17.50
C GLY A 70 -2.25 -3.59 17.80
N GLY A 71 -2.11 -2.74 16.77
CA GLY A 71 -1.97 -1.31 16.91
C GLY A 71 -0.54 -0.87 17.22
N LEU A 72 0.13 -0.29 16.21
CA LEU A 72 1.34 0.54 16.34
C LEU A 72 2.26 0.07 17.47
N GLU A 73 2.81 -1.14 17.36
CA GLU A 73 4.08 -1.42 18.03
C GLU A 73 5.08 -0.45 17.42
N VAL A 74 5.20 0.72 18.05
CA VAL A 74 6.28 1.66 17.82
C VAL A 74 7.50 0.89 18.26
N ILE A 75 8.16 0.25 17.30
CA ILE A 75 9.50 -0.28 17.49
C ILE A 75 10.36 0.96 17.72
N THR A 76 10.41 1.42 18.97
CA THR A 76 11.45 2.30 19.47
C THR A 76 12.73 1.50 19.37
N GLN A 77 13.34 1.53 18.18
CA GLN A 77 14.74 1.22 18.03
C GLN A 77 15.52 2.38 18.66
N ALA A 78 15.45 2.47 19.99
CA ALA A 78 16.48 3.16 20.72
C ALA A 78 17.74 2.33 20.48
N SER A 79 18.59 2.76 19.55
CA SER A 79 19.99 2.34 19.58
C SER A 79 20.47 2.65 21.01
N PRO A 80 20.81 1.64 21.83
CA PRO A 80 21.44 1.94 23.10
C PRO A 80 22.78 2.56 22.68
N LEU A 81 22.92 3.86 22.87
CA LEU A 81 24.15 4.59 22.53
C LEU A 81 25.32 4.24 23.48
N MET A 82 25.28 3.13 24.22
CA MET A 82 26.37 2.61 25.05
C MET A 82 26.08 1.16 25.45
N THR A 83 26.81 0.21 24.85
CA THR A 83 27.64 -0.86 25.47
C THR A 83 28.03 -1.88 24.41
#